data_AF-A0A7W3VSH5-F1
#
_entry.id   AF-A0A7W3VSH5-F1
#
_cell.length_a   1.000
_cell.length_b   1.000
_cell.length_c   1.000
_cell.angle_alpha   90.00
_cell.angle_beta   90.00
_cell.angle_gamma   90.00
#
_symmetry.space_group_name_H-M   'P 1'
#
loop_
_entity.id
_entity.type
_entity.pdbx_description
1 polymer ?
#
loop_
_entity_poly.entity_id
_entity_poly.type
_entity_poly.pdbx_seq_one_letter_code
_entity_poly.pdbx_strand_id
1 'polypeptide(L)'
;MTETHGYRPRWRWFALFALAALVHPWDSSALIGLPVGLAATMVLAFVPWRRAWFRRRAVPAALFALSVAFTAFVVVGFFVEPPNPDEVGSAVFALVLAVAFLAGTLWWWRPWGRVPPKGSTREVRAVLDGDTTQWDHGQEIPRLLRVTVRPRGFLTLLDCPPEQARELRRTGRLRLDEPDARGRVTVEIGGVATPGSYTTDPAGLPIRKRSLRRLRWQAAVAVPAAVLAVAIAVGGVVAAFWFLGGSGWPVLIPALVWGGVAVAWAGQVRETWHWGQGALTPVWAALPDRHVWPGTVVTGWLVLEPGWPGRFGIEHCPPEIAAELIEHRRLWVFGTPQVGDVLVGLPGQGCYAKAWLSPAGRAADLDAEEPGGKVAAGELSATRSRPGRLESARPGRTACG
;
A
#
# COMPACT_ATOMS: atom_id res chain seq x y z
N MET A 1 -3.27 -2.90 10.58
CA MET A 1 -2.99 -3.57 9.29
C MET A 1 -2.32 -2.57 8.35
N THR A 2 -1.25 -2.98 7.67
CA THR A 2 -0.37 -2.11 6.89
C THR A 2 -0.86 -1.94 5.45
N GLU A 3 -1.15 -0.69 5.04
CA GLU A 3 -1.47 -0.28 3.67
C GLU A 3 -0.56 -0.97 2.63
N THR A 4 -1.11 -1.45 1.51
CA THR A 4 -0.30 -1.95 0.37
C THR A 4 -0.50 -1.06 -0.84
N HIS A 5 0.28 0.02 -0.93
CA HIS A 5 0.40 0.79 -2.18
C HIS A 5 0.97 -0.10 -3.29
N GLY A 6 0.34 -0.08 -4.47
CA GLY A 6 0.69 -0.92 -5.62
C GLY A 6 2.14 -0.70 -6.09
N TYR A 7 3.00 -1.64 -5.73
CA TYR A 7 4.41 -1.70 -6.09
C TYR A 7 4.58 -1.78 -7.63
N ARG A 8 5.50 -0.98 -8.19
CA ARG A 8 5.98 -1.17 -9.56
C ARG A 8 7.45 -1.58 -9.49
N PRO A 9 7.82 -2.77 -9.98
CA PRO A 9 9.21 -3.20 -10.04
C PRO A 9 10.04 -2.20 -10.86
N ARG A 10 11.27 -1.97 -10.43
CA ARG A 10 12.20 -1.03 -11.08
C ARG A 10 13.03 -1.77 -12.12
N TRP A 11 12.39 -2.19 -13.21
CA TRP A 11 12.96 -3.00 -14.30
C TRP A 11 14.28 -2.48 -14.89
N ARG A 12 14.54 -1.17 -14.82
CA ARG A 12 15.80 -0.57 -15.28
C ARG A 12 17.05 -1.15 -14.62
N TRP A 13 16.98 -1.56 -13.36
CA TRP A 13 18.10 -2.21 -12.67
C TRP A 13 18.38 -3.60 -13.23
N PHE A 14 17.31 -4.31 -13.59
CA PHE A 14 17.41 -5.60 -14.25
C PHE A 14 18.07 -5.47 -15.63
N ALA A 15 17.71 -4.43 -16.39
CA ALA A 15 18.34 -4.15 -17.67
C ALA A 15 19.84 -3.84 -17.53
N LEU A 16 20.23 -3.06 -16.50
CA LEU A 16 21.65 -2.77 -16.22
C LEU A 16 22.44 -4.02 -15.82
N PHE A 17 21.87 -4.88 -14.97
CA PHE A 17 22.50 -6.14 -14.61
C PHE A 17 22.63 -7.09 -15.82
N ALA A 18 21.57 -7.21 -16.62
CA ALA A 18 21.60 -8.04 -17.83
C ALA A 18 22.69 -7.56 -18.81
N LEU A 19 22.85 -6.25 -18.97
CA LEU A 19 23.91 -5.67 -19.78
C LEU A 19 25.30 -5.98 -19.20
N ALA A 20 25.49 -5.85 -17.88
CA ALA A 20 26.75 -6.17 -17.21
C ALA A 20 27.10 -7.66 -17.31
N ALA A 21 26.11 -8.54 -17.17
CA ALA A 21 26.28 -9.98 -17.30
C ALA A 21 26.67 -10.40 -18.73
N LEU A 22 26.20 -9.68 -19.74
CA LEU A 22 26.50 -9.94 -21.15
C LEU A 22 27.97 -9.64 -21.51
N VAL A 23 28.60 -8.72 -20.78
CA VAL A 23 29.99 -8.27 -21.02
C VAL A 23 30.99 -8.97 -20.09
N HIS A 24 30.51 -9.75 -19.11
CA HIS A 24 31.38 -10.46 -18.17
C HIS A 24 32.03 -11.69 -18.83
N PRO A 25 33.35 -11.87 -18.74
CA PRO A 25 33.99 -13.14 -19.10
C PRO A 25 33.45 -14.28 -18.23
N TRP A 26 33.00 -15.38 -18.84
CA TRP A 26 32.42 -16.54 -18.15
C TRP A 26 33.51 -17.45 -17.58
N ASP A 27 34.19 -16.96 -16.56
CA ASP A 27 35.23 -17.69 -15.82
C ASP A 27 34.74 -18.11 -14.41
N SER A 28 35.62 -18.75 -13.65
CA SER A 28 35.36 -19.22 -12.28
C SER A 28 34.96 -18.11 -11.32
N SER A 29 35.24 -16.84 -11.65
CA SER A 29 34.83 -15.69 -10.85
C SER A 29 33.36 -15.30 -11.13
N ALA A 30 32.91 -15.46 -12.38
CA ALA A 30 31.54 -15.17 -12.79
C ALA A 30 30.53 -16.08 -12.05
N LEU A 31 30.97 -17.28 -11.66
CA LEU A 31 30.23 -18.22 -10.81
C LEU A 31 29.77 -17.66 -9.48
N ILE A 32 30.56 -16.76 -8.90
CA ILE A 32 30.28 -16.15 -7.59
C ILE A 32 29.76 -14.72 -7.79
N GLY A 33 30.36 -13.98 -8.73
CA GLY A 33 30.03 -12.59 -9.03
C GLY A 33 28.62 -12.39 -9.60
N LEU A 34 28.18 -13.25 -10.55
CA LEU A 34 26.86 -13.11 -11.16
C LEU A 34 25.71 -13.40 -10.19
N PRO A 35 25.72 -14.46 -9.37
CA PRO A 35 24.66 -14.69 -8.38
C PRO A 35 24.59 -13.58 -7.34
N VAL A 36 25.73 -13.10 -6.84
CA VAL A 36 25.78 -11.99 -5.87
C VAL A 36 25.28 -10.69 -6.50
N GLY A 37 25.73 -10.37 -7.71
CA GLY A 37 25.27 -9.22 -8.47
C GLY A 37 23.77 -9.28 -8.79
N LEU A 38 23.26 -10.47 -9.16
CA LEU A 38 21.84 -10.70 -9.41
C LEU A 38 21.05 -10.48 -8.13
N ALA A 39 21.45 -11.09 -7.01
CA ALA A 39 20.79 -10.95 -5.71
C ALA A 39 20.71 -9.48 -5.27
N ALA A 40 21.82 -8.73 -5.38
CA ALA A 40 21.85 -7.30 -5.10
C ALA A 40 20.90 -6.50 -6.01
N THR A 41 20.91 -6.80 -7.32
CA THR A 41 20.02 -6.18 -8.30
C THR A 41 18.56 -6.48 -7.99
N MET A 42 18.25 -7.69 -7.53
CA MET A 42 16.89 -8.07 -7.21
C MET A 42 16.39 -7.38 -5.93
N VAL A 43 17.25 -7.21 -4.92
CA VAL A 43 16.95 -6.37 -3.74
C VAL A 43 16.62 -4.94 -4.16
N LEU A 44 17.39 -4.36 -5.09
CA LEU A 44 17.16 -3.02 -5.64
C LEU A 44 15.90 -2.91 -6.51
N ALA A 45 15.56 -3.97 -7.25
CA ALA A 45 14.48 -3.97 -8.23
C ALA A 45 13.11 -4.36 -7.66
N PHE A 46 13.06 -5.13 -6.57
CA PHE A 46 11.84 -5.76 -6.04
C PHE A 46 11.49 -5.43 -4.61
N VAL A 47 12.44 -5.01 -3.77
CA VAL A 47 12.07 -4.59 -2.42
C VAL A 47 11.28 -3.27 -2.54
N PRO A 48 10.07 -3.18 -1.95
CA PRO A 48 9.32 -1.94 -1.86
C PRO A 48 9.99 -1.04 -0.84
N TRP A 49 10.99 -0.26 -1.30
CA TRP A 49 11.66 0.75 -0.48
C TRP A 49 10.67 1.89 -0.19
N ARG A 50 9.79 1.68 0.80
CA ARG A 50 8.80 2.66 1.27
C ARG A 50 9.55 3.91 1.71
N ARG A 51 9.21 5.07 1.13
CA ARG A 51 9.70 6.39 1.58
C ARG A 51 9.51 6.64 3.09
N ALA A 52 8.53 5.96 3.73
CA ALA A 52 8.30 6.03 5.16
C ALA A 52 9.38 5.32 6.01
N TRP A 53 9.96 4.22 5.53
CA TRP A 53 11.09 3.54 6.21
C TRP A 53 12.37 4.37 6.11
N PHE A 54 12.54 5.09 5.00
CA PHE A 54 13.64 6.01 4.74
C PHE A 54 13.56 7.37 5.46
N ARG A 55 12.42 7.71 6.10
CA ARG A 55 12.37 8.88 6.99
C ARG A 55 13.17 8.68 8.28
N ARG A 56 13.46 7.43 8.66
CA ARG A 56 14.54 7.18 9.63
C ARG A 56 15.85 7.43 8.89
N ARG A 57 16.47 8.60 9.12
CA ARG A 57 17.76 9.04 8.54
C ARG A 57 18.84 7.93 8.51
N ALA A 58 18.75 6.94 9.40
CA ALA A 58 19.69 5.83 9.52
C ALA A 58 19.70 4.84 8.35
N VAL A 59 18.56 4.50 7.72
CA VAL A 59 18.52 3.45 6.68
C VAL A 59 19.29 3.82 5.40
N PRO A 60 19.08 5.02 4.79
CA PRO A 60 19.88 5.42 3.63
C PRO A 60 21.36 5.56 3.98
N ALA A 61 21.68 6.10 5.16
CA ALA A 61 23.06 6.23 5.63
C ALA A 61 23.73 4.85 5.83
N ALA A 62 22.99 3.87 6.38
CA ALA A 62 23.47 2.50 6.54
C ALA A 62 23.73 1.82 5.19
N LEU A 63 22.85 1.98 4.21
CA LEU A 63 23.05 1.42 2.88
C LEU A 63 24.18 2.09 2.11
N PHE A 64 24.37 3.39 2.29
CA PHE A 64 25.54 4.12 1.77
C PHE A 64 26.83 3.65 2.45
N ALA A 65 26.83 3.54 3.78
CA ALA A 65 27.97 3.01 4.53
C ALA A 65 28.28 1.57 4.10
N LEU A 66 27.27 0.74 3.87
CA LEU A 66 27.42 -0.65 3.43
C LEU A 66 27.92 -0.74 1.98
N SER A 67 27.48 0.16 1.09
CA SER A 67 28.03 0.25 -0.27
C SER A 67 29.49 0.70 -0.26
N VAL A 68 29.84 1.70 0.56
CA VAL A 68 31.22 2.19 0.70
C VAL A 68 32.10 1.10 1.31
N ALA A 69 31.62 0.41 2.35
CA ALA A 69 32.32 -0.70 2.98
C ALA A 69 32.53 -1.86 2.00
N PHE A 70 31.51 -2.23 1.22
CA PHE A 70 31.64 -3.26 0.19
C PHE A 70 32.69 -2.88 -0.86
N THR A 71 32.63 -1.67 -1.41
CA THR A 71 33.64 -1.19 -2.38
C THR A 71 35.04 -1.15 -1.76
N ALA A 72 35.17 -0.68 -0.52
CA ALA A 72 36.45 -0.66 0.20
C ALA A 72 36.99 -2.08 0.44
N PHE A 73 36.12 -3.04 0.76
CA PHE A 73 36.52 -4.44 0.97
C PHE A 73 37.02 -5.08 -0.32
N VAL A 74 36.37 -4.80 -1.45
CA VAL A 74 36.83 -5.25 -2.78
C VAL A 74 38.21 -4.66 -3.10
N VAL A 75 38.42 -3.37 -2.85
CA VAL A 75 39.72 -2.71 -3.07
C VAL A 75 40.81 -3.29 -2.16
N VAL A 76 40.52 -3.44 -0.86
CA VAL A 76 41.47 -4.02 0.11
C VAL A 76 41.81 -5.47 -0.25
N GLY A 77 40.83 -6.26 -0.69
CA GLY A 77 41.04 -7.61 -1.19
C GLY A 77 42.11 -7.67 -2.27
N PHE A 78 42.06 -6.77 -3.26
CA PHE A 78 43.08 -6.68 -4.31
C PHE A 78 44.46 -6.25 -3.83
N PHE A 79 44.56 -5.56 -2.69
CA PHE A 79 45.85 -5.19 -2.10
C PHE A 79 46.45 -6.30 -1.25
N VAL A 80 45.62 -7.07 -0.56
CA VAL A 80 46.05 -8.17 0.31
C VAL A 80 46.45 -9.39 -0.52
N GLU A 81 45.64 -9.72 -1.51
CA GLU A 81 45.89 -10.80 -2.46
C GLU A 81 45.83 -10.21 -3.88
N PRO A 82 46.97 -9.74 -4.42
CA PRO A 82 46.99 -9.22 -5.79
C PRO A 82 46.56 -10.34 -6.76
N PRO A 83 45.65 -10.03 -7.70
CA PRO A 83 45.12 -11.03 -8.62
C PRO A 83 46.24 -11.64 -9.45
N ASN A 84 46.17 -12.95 -9.67
CA ASN A 84 47.11 -13.62 -10.55
C ASN A 84 46.95 -13.09 -12.00
N PRO A 85 47.97 -13.22 -12.86
CA PRO A 85 47.93 -12.69 -14.23
C PRO A 85 46.74 -13.18 -15.05
N ASP A 86 46.26 -14.39 -14.78
CA ASP A 86 45.08 -15.02 -15.39
C ASP A 86 43.75 -14.56 -14.80
N GLU A 87 43.76 -13.93 -13.63
CA GLU A 87 42.58 -13.41 -12.91
C GLU A 87 42.40 -11.89 -13.06
N VAL A 88 43.27 -11.22 -13.83
CA VAL A 88 43.20 -9.77 -14.00
C VAL A 88 41.85 -9.34 -14.60
N GLY A 89 41.29 -10.15 -15.51
CA GLY A 89 40.00 -9.87 -16.14
C GLY A 89 38.83 -9.87 -15.15
N SER A 90 38.78 -10.85 -14.26
CA SER A 90 37.76 -10.98 -13.22
C SER A 90 37.90 -9.89 -12.15
N ALA A 91 39.13 -9.56 -11.76
CA ALA A 91 39.43 -8.49 -10.83
C ALA A 91 38.95 -7.12 -11.35
N VAL A 92 39.26 -6.79 -12.61
CA VAL A 92 38.79 -5.55 -13.25
C VAL A 92 37.26 -5.53 -13.31
N PHE A 93 36.63 -6.64 -13.65
CA PHE A 93 35.16 -6.72 -13.70
C PHE A 93 34.52 -6.50 -12.32
N ALA A 94 35.02 -7.15 -11.27
CA ALA A 94 34.53 -6.97 -9.90
C ALA A 94 34.69 -5.52 -9.43
N LEU A 95 35.80 -4.85 -9.78
CA LEU A 95 36.01 -3.44 -9.52
C LEU A 95 34.98 -2.56 -10.26
N VAL A 96 34.73 -2.84 -11.55
CA VAL A 96 33.73 -2.12 -12.35
C VAL A 96 32.33 -2.28 -11.75
N LEU A 97 31.95 -3.49 -11.31
CA LEU A 97 30.68 -3.70 -10.62
C LEU A 97 30.60 -2.94 -9.30
N ALA A 98 31.67 -2.96 -8.49
CA ALA A 98 31.70 -2.24 -7.22
C ALA A 98 31.57 -0.72 -7.43
N VAL A 99 32.25 -0.16 -8.45
CA VAL A 99 32.16 1.25 -8.84
C VAL A 99 30.78 1.59 -9.41
N ALA A 100 30.22 0.74 -10.27
CA ALA A 100 28.89 0.93 -10.84
C ALA A 100 27.80 0.87 -9.75
N PHE A 101 27.95 -0.02 -8.77
CA PHE A 101 27.06 -0.10 -7.61
C PHE A 101 27.16 1.17 -6.76
N LEU A 102 28.37 1.63 -6.44
CA LEU A 102 28.59 2.87 -5.70
C LEU A 102 28.02 4.09 -6.45
N ALA A 103 28.30 4.22 -7.75
CA ALA A 103 27.79 5.29 -8.61
C ALA A 103 26.27 5.24 -8.74
N GLY A 104 25.69 4.05 -8.87
CA GLY A 104 24.25 3.82 -8.88
C GLY A 104 23.59 4.23 -7.55
N THR A 105 24.25 3.92 -6.43
CA THR A 105 23.81 4.31 -5.08
C THR A 105 23.91 5.83 -4.87
N LEU A 106 24.98 6.46 -5.36
CA LEU A 106 25.16 7.93 -5.36
C LEU A 106 24.15 8.64 -6.27
N TRP A 107 23.91 8.11 -7.48
CA TRP A 107 22.96 8.70 -8.42
C TRP A 107 21.50 8.52 -7.97
N TRP A 108 21.24 7.47 -7.19
CA TRP A 108 19.98 7.29 -6.47
C TRP A 108 19.82 8.27 -5.30
N TRP A 109 20.93 8.57 -4.61
CA TRP A 109 20.98 9.55 -3.53
C TRP A 109 20.88 11.00 -4.02
N ARG A 110 21.28 11.27 -5.27
CA ARG A 110 20.99 12.55 -5.92
C ARG A 110 19.49 12.80 -5.76
N PRO A 111 19.04 13.83 -5.04
CA PRO A 111 17.62 14.06 -4.83
C PRO A 111 16.97 14.28 -6.19
N TRP A 112 16.30 13.25 -6.71
CA TRP A 112 15.46 13.32 -7.92
C TRP A 112 14.22 14.20 -7.71
N GLY A 113 14.13 14.90 -6.57
CA GLY A 113 13.44 16.17 -6.51
C GLY A 113 14.48 17.27 -6.61
N ARG A 114 14.83 17.68 -7.85
CA ARG A 114 14.91 19.13 -8.03
C ARG A 114 13.54 19.60 -7.57
N VAL A 115 13.49 20.40 -6.51
CA VAL A 115 12.35 21.28 -6.31
C VAL A 115 12.17 21.92 -7.68
N PRO A 116 11.06 21.65 -8.40
CA PRO A 116 10.86 22.30 -9.68
C PRO A 116 11.13 23.79 -9.43
N PRO A 117 12.00 24.44 -10.23
CA PRO A 117 12.31 25.85 -10.02
C PRO A 117 10.99 26.55 -9.84
N LYS A 118 10.81 27.22 -8.68
CA LYS A 118 9.55 27.76 -8.17
C LYS A 118 8.72 28.20 -9.38
N GLY A 119 7.78 27.34 -9.78
CA GLY A 119 7.02 27.55 -11.01
C GLY A 119 6.37 28.92 -10.88
N SER A 120 6.30 29.68 -11.97
CA SER A 120 5.70 31.01 -11.93
C SER A 120 4.33 30.90 -11.26
N THR A 121 4.21 31.43 -10.04
CA THR A 121 2.95 31.49 -9.30
C THR A 121 1.92 32.17 -10.20
N ARG A 122 0.86 31.46 -10.56
CA ARG A 122 -0.21 32.02 -11.39
C ARG A 122 -1.36 32.43 -10.49
N GLU A 123 -1.79 33.68 -10.59
CA GLU A 123 -3.02 34.12 -9.96
C GLU A 123 -4.20 33.51 -10.72
N VAL A 124 -5.06 32.78 -10.00
CA VAL A 124 -6.22 32.12 -10.57
C VAL A 124 -7.48 32.52 -9.81
N ARG A 125 -8.57 32.70 -10.55
CA ARG A 125 -9.88 33.00 -9.98
C ARG A 125 -10.50 31.71 -9.46
N ALA A 126 -10.93 31.77 -8.22
CA ALA A 126 -11.41 30.67 -7.43
C ALA A 126 -12.87 30.93 -7.08
N VAL A 127 -13.76 30.04 -7.48
CA VAL A 127 -15.17 30.11 -7.07
C VAL A 127 -15.37 29.05 -6.01
N LEU A 128 -15.78 29.50 -4.81
CA LEU A 128 -16.18 28.60 -3.73
C LEU A 128 -17.43 27.85 -4.17
N ASP A 129 -17.32 26.54 -4.14
CA ASP A 129 -18.45 25.66 -4.44
C ASP A 129 -19.27 25.51 -3.16
N GLY A 130 -20.37 26.27 -3.09
CA GLY A 130 -21.18 26.45 -1.88
C GLY A 130 -21.75 25.14 -1.32
N ASP A 131 -21.89 24.12 -2.16
CA ASP A 131 -22.46 22.82 -1.80
C ASP A 131 -21.41 21.81 -1.29
N THR A 132 -20.11 22.06 -1.50
CA THR A 132 -19.04 21.10 -1.15
C THR A 132 -18.07 21.57 -0.06
N THR A 133 -18.21 22.79 0.43
CA THR A 133 -17.44 23.29 1.59
C THR A 133 -18.05 22.79 2.90
N GLN A 134 -17.33 21.91 3.61
CA GLN A 134 -17.72 21.47 4.95
C GLN A 134 -17.31 22.50 5.99
N TRP A 135 -18.30 23.10 6.64
CA TRP A 135 -18.14 23.95 7.80
C TRP A 135 -18.43 23.12 9.05
N ASP A 136 -17.52 23.13 10.02
CA ASP A 136 -17.85 22.61 11.35
C ASP A 136 -18.91 23.57 11.94
N HIS A 137 -20.18 23.15 11.97
CA HIS A 137 -21.34 24.00 12.27
C HIS A 137 -21.27 24.67 13.66
N GLY A 138 -20.38 24.22 14.55
CA GLY A 138 -20.13 24.84 15.85
C GLY A 138 -18.93 25.79 15.92
N GLN A 139 -18.01 25.80 14.95
CA GLN A 139 -16.76 26.58 15.03
C GLN A 139 -16.43 27.43 13.79
N GLU A 140 -17.23 27.38 12.71
CA GLU A 140 -16.94 28.05 11.43
C GLU A 140 -15.54 27.73 10.85
N ILE A 141 -14.93 26.59 11.23
CA ILE A 141 -13.64 26.18 10.68
C ILE A 141 -13.90 25.26 9.48
N PRO A 142 -13.48 25.64 8.27
CA PRO A 142 -13.58 24.76 7.12
C PRO A 142 -12.48 23.70 7.21
N ARG A 143 -12.84 22.47 7.54
CA ARG A 143 -11.89 21.35 7.51
C ARG A 143 -11.38 21.05 6.09
N LEU A 144 -12.19 21.40 5.09
CA LEU A 144 -11.86 21.24 3.69
C LEU A 144 -12.48 22.33 2.84
N LEU A 145 -11.64 23.03 2.06
CA LEU A 145 -12.09 24.04 1.11
C LEU A 145 -11.96 23.49 -0.32
N ARG A 146 -13.10 23.24 -0.97
CA ARG A 146 -13.15 22.91 -2.40
C ARG A 146 -13.44 24.16 -3.21
N VAL A 147 -12.63 24.36 -4.23
CA VAL A 147 -12.64 25.58 -5.01
C VAL A 147 -12.54 25.21 -6.48
N THR A 148 -13.48 25.67 -7.29
CA THR A 148 -13.38 25.52 -8.74
C THR A 148 -12.41 26.58 -9.25
N VAL A 149 -11.34 26.12 -9.88
CA VAL A 149 -10.26 26.95 -10.43
C VAL A 149 -10.48 27.06 -11.94
N ARG A 150 -10.88 28.24 -12.43
CA ARG A 150 -11.10 28.47 -13.87
C ARG A 150 -9.76 28.75 -14.57
N PRO A 151 -9.49 28.22 -15.78
CA PRO A 151 -10.45 27.59 -16.69
C PRO A 151 -10.66 26.07 -16.52
N ARG A 152 -9.80 25.31 -15.84
CA ARG A 152 -9.95 23.83 -15.77
C ARG A 152 -9.35 23.18 -14.52
N GLY A 153 -10.06 23.15 -13.40
CA GLY A 153 -9.73 22.24 -12.30
C GLY A 153 -10.52 22.47 -11.02
N PHE A 154 -10.40 21.50 -10.12
CA PHE A 154 -10.88 21.55 -8.75
C PHE A 154 -9.67 21.54 -7.84
N LEU A 155 -9.63 22.49 -6.93
CA LEU A 155 -8.62 22.59 -5.88
C LEU A 155 -9.25 22.15 -4.58
N THR A 156 -8.56 21.27 -3.86
CA THR A 156 -8.93 20.84 -2.51
C THR A 156 -7.82 21.28 -1.56
N LEU A 157 -8.16 22.13 -0.58
CA LEU A 157 -7.26 22.58 0.47
C LEU A 157 -7.59 21.81 1.76
N LEU A 158 -6.65 21.02 2.25
CA LEU A 158 -6.75 20.26 3.50
C LEU A 158 -6.36 21.18 4.66
N ASP A 159 -7.19 21.23 5.70
CA ASP A 159 -6.94 22.02 6.91
C ASP A 159 -6.69 23.51 6.65
N CYS A 160 -7.47 24.10 5.74
CA CYS A 160 -7.38 25.52 5.41
C CYS A 160 -7.72 26.36 6.65
N PRO A 161 -6.81 27.20 7.16
CA PRO A 161 -7.10 28.09 8.28
C PRO A 161 -8.35 28.93 8.00
N PRO A 162 -9.21 29.18 9.01
CA PRO A 162 -10.47 29.90 8.80
C PRO A 162 -10.25 31.31 8.25
N GLU A 163 -9.14 31.95 8.61
CA GLU A 163 -8.73 33.24 8.08
C GLU A 163 -8.50 33.20 6.56
N GLN A 164 -7.84 32.14 6.06
CA GLN A 164 -7.59 31.97 4.64
C GLN A 164 -8.87 31.64 3.87
N ALA A 165 -9.76 30.83 4.44
CA ALA A 165 -11.04 30.56 3.80
C ALA A 165 -11.91 31.83 3.71
N ARG A 166 -11.90 32.68 4.74
CA ARG A 166 -12.56 34.00 4.73
C ARG A 166 -11.92 34.92 3.70
N GLU A 167 -10.60 34.96 3.63
CA GLU A 167 -9.88 35.79 2.65
C GLU A 167 -10.12 35.32 1.21
N LEU A 168 -10.15 34.00 0.98
CA LEU A 168 -10.51 33.44 -0.31
C LEU A 168 -11.96 33.79 -0.69
N ARG A 169 -12.88 33.79 0.28
CA ARG A 169 -14.28 34.20 0.07
C ARG A 169 -14.41 35.69 -0.26
N ARG A 170 -13.60 36.55 0.36
CA ARG A 170 -13.58 37.99 0.09
C ARG A 170 -12.99 38.33 -1.27
N THR A 171 -11.84 37.73 -1.60
CA THR A 171 -11.09 38.08 -2.80
C THR A 171 -11.52 37.29 -4.02
N GLY A 172 -11.90 36.02 -3.85
CA GLY A 172 -12.14 35.07 -4.95
C GLY A 172 -10.87 34.79 -5.76
N ARG A 173 -9.68 35.07 -5.20
CA ARG A 173 -8.40 34.94 -5.88
C ARG A 173 -7.43 34.14 -5.03
N LEU A 174 -6.65 33.28 -5.68
CA LEU A 174 -5.54 32.55 -5.07
C LEU A 174 -4.36 32.53 -6.03
N ARG A 175 -3.15 32.38 -5.52
CA ARG A 175 -1.98 32.07 -6.35
C ARG A 175 -1.69 30.59 -6.24
N LEU A 176 -1.64 29.93 -7.39
CA LEU A 176 -1.39 28.50 -7.50
C LEU A 176 -0.02 28.27 -8.10
N ASP A 177 0.79 27.44 -7.45
CA ASP A 177 1.97 26.86 -8.07
C ASP A 177 1.59 25.81 -9.12
N GLU A 178 2.50 25.53 -10.04
CA GLU A 178 2.29 24.48 -11.05
C GLU A 178 2.14 23.11 -10.37
N PRO A 179 1.06 22.34 -10.67
CA PRO A 179 0.79 21.07 -10.02
C PRO A 179 1.89 20.04 -10.32
N ASP A 180 2.33 19.32 -9.30
CA ASP A 180 3.26 18.21 -9.48
C ASP A 180 2.61 17.04 -10.23
N ALA A 181 3.39 16.02 -10.60
CA ALA A 181 2.89 14.82 -11.28
C ALA A 181 1.84 14.01 -10.49
N ARG A 182 1.55 14.39 -9.24
CA ARG A 182 0.55 13.79 -8.35
C ARG A 182 -0.61 14.76 -8.07
N GLY A 183 -0.63 15.92 -8.71
CA GLY A 183 -1.63 16.97 -8.50
C GLY A 183 -1.44 17.73 -7.18
N ARG A 184 -0.29 17.68 -6.52
CA ARG A 184 -0.02 18.50 -5.33
C ARG A 184 0.36 19.90 -5.76
N VAL A 185 -0.19 20.88 -5.06
CA VAL A 185 0.04 22.30 -5.30
C VAL A 185 0.27 23.00 -3.98
N THR A 186 1.07 24.05 -4.00
CA THR A 186 1.08 25.04 -2.92
C THR A 186 0.23 26.21 -3.37
N VAL A 187 -0.66 26.65 -2.48
CA VAL A 187 -1.63 27.70 -2.76
C VAL A 187 -1.37 28.84 -1.80
N GLU A 188 -1.12 30.03 -2.32
CA GLU A 188 -0.93 31.22 -1.51
C GLU A 188 -2.25 32.00 -1.45
N ILE A 189 -2.78 32.15 -0.23
CA ILE A 189 -4.00 32.90 0.06
C ILE A 189 -3.65 33.94 1.11
N GLY A 190 -3.80 35.23 0.78
CA GLY A 190 -3.46 36.32 1.70
C GLY A 190 -1.99 36.34 2.15
N GLY A 191 -1.06 35.82 1.32
CA GLY A 191 0.37 35.76 1.64
C GLY A 191 0.80 34.52 2.42
N VAL A 192 -0.12 33.61 2.76
CA VAL A 192 0.20 32.36 3.46
C VAL A 192 0.11 31.18 2.52
N ALA A 193 1.18 30.38 2.49
CA ALA A 193 1.28 29.18 1.65
C ALA A 193 0.63 27.98 2.33
N THR A 194 -0.36 27.41 1.67
CA THR A 194 -1.15 26.27 2.15
C THR A 194 -1.08 25.11 1.15
N PRO A 195 -0.78 23.89 1.60
CA PRO A 195 -0.74 22.74 0.71
C PRO A 195 -2.16 22.39 0.24
N GLY A 196 -2.28 22.08 -1.05
CA GLY A 196 -3.53 21.63 -1.66
C GLY A 196 -3.31 20.51 -2.67
N SER A 197 -4.42 19.93 -3.13
CA SER A 197 -4.45 19.03 -4.27
C SER A 197 -5.31 19.59 -5.40
N TYR A 198 -4.72 19.76 -6.57
CA TYR A 198 -5.34 20.16 -7.81
C TYR A 198 -5.64 18.95 -8.69
N THR A 199 -6.87 18.87 -9.18
CA THR A 199 -7.35 17.79 -10.04
C THR A 199 -8.17 18.40 -11.17
N THR A 200 -8.04 17.89 -12.39
CA THR A 200 -8.94 18.25 -13.50
C THR A 200 -10.24 17.47 -13.48
N ASP A 201 -10.30 16.40 -12.69
CA ASP A 201 -11.47 15.55 -12.50
C ASP A 201 -12.20 15.95 -11.21
N PRO A 202 -13.51 16.33 -11.26
CA PRO A 202 -14.32 16.65 -10.08
C PRO A 202 -14.40 15.52 -9.06
N ALA A 203 -14.24 14.26 -9.49
CA ALA A 203 -14.19 13.10 -8.62
C ALA A 203 -12.84 12.92 -7.91
N GLY A 204 -11.88 13.82 -8.16
CA GLY A 204 -10.77 14.20 -7.30
C GLY A 204 -9.99 13.10 -6.60
N LEU A 205 -9.11 12.46 -7.36
CA LEU A 205 -7.73 12.03 -7.07
C LEU A 205 -7.34 11.03 -8.18
N PRO A 206 -6.07 10.94 -8.61
CA PRO A 206 -5.64 9.90 -9.54
C PRO A 206 -5.63 8.54 -8.84
N ILE A 207 -6.81 8.02 -8.53
CA ILE A 207 -7.01 6.68 -8.02
C ILE A 207 -6.80 5.77 -9.22
N ARG A 208 -5.72 5.00 -9.19
CA ARG A 208 -5.53 3.94 -10.18
C ARG A 208 -6.74 3.02 -10.08
N LYS A 209 -7.62 3.08 -11.09
CA LYS A 209 -8.71 2.12 -11.25
C LYS A 209 -8.12 0.72 -11.18
N ARG A 210 -8.40 0.02 -10.09
CA ARG A 210 -8.13 -1.41 -10.00
C ARG A 210 -9.20 -2.09 -10.83
N SER A 211 -8.81 -2.61 -11.99
CA SER A 211 -9.77 -3.24 -12.89
C SER A 211 -9.83 -4.74 -12.66
N LEU A 212 -11.03 -5.31 -12.60
CA LEU A 212 -11.26 -6.76 -12.54
C LEU A 212 -10.60 -7.46 -13.72
N ARG A 213 -10.58 -6.82 -14.91
CA ARG A 213 -9.85 -7.32 -16.09
C ARG A 213 -8.36 -7.48 -15.81
N ARG A 214 -7.74 -6.53 -15.11
CA ARG A 214 -6.33 -6.60 -14.75
C ARG A 214 -6.08 -7.62 -13.65
N LEU A 215 -6.97 -7.74 -12.67
CA LEU A 215 -6.88 -8.78 -11.65
C LEU A 215 -7.01 -10.19 -12.28
N ARG A 216 -7.95 -10.37 -13.21
CA ARG A 216 -8.10 -11.60 -14.00
C ARG A 216 -6.84 -11.93 -14.79
N TRP A 217 -6.26 -10.94 -15.47
CA TRP A 217 -5.01 -11.11 -16.19
C TRP A 217 -3.85 -11.48 -15.24
N GLN A 218 -3.75 -10.80 -14.09
CA GLN A 218 -2.76 -11.13 -13.07
C GLN A 218 -2.93 -12.55 -12.54
N ALA A 219 -4.16 -12.98 -12.26
CA ALA A 219 -4.45 -14.34 -11.81
C ALA A 219 -4.12 -15.39 -12.87
N ALA A 220 -4.44 -15.11 -14.14
CA ALA A 220 -4.12 -15.99 -15.27
C ALA A 220 -2.61 -16.16 -15.47
N VAL A 221 -1.82 -15.10 -15.22
CA VAL A 221 -0.36 -15.12 -15.38
C VAL A 221 0.35 -15.58 -14.10
N ALA A 222 -0.28 -15.47 -12.93
CA ALA A 222 0.36 -15.73 -11.64
C ALA A 222 0.86 -17.17 -11.49
N VAL A 223 0.03 -18.16 -11.84
CA VAL A 223 0.40 -19.58 -11.75
C VAL A 223 1.50 -19.93 -12.76
N PRO A 224 1.38 -19.60 -14.07
CA PRO A 224 2.47 -19.81 -15.02
C PRO A 224 3.78 -19.13 -14.62
N ALA A 225 3.71 -17.89 -14.09
CA ALA A 225 4.90 -17.16 -13.66
C ALA A 225 5.58 -17.82 -12.45
N ALA A 226 4.80 -18.32 -11.48
CA ALA A 226 5.35 -19.05 -10.34
C ALA A 226 5.99 -20.39 -10.77
N VAL A 227 5.31 -21.15 -11.65
CA VAL A 227 5.85 -22.40 -12.21
C VAL A 227 7.14 -22.14 -12.99
N LEU A 228 7.15 -21.12 -13.85
CA LEU A 228 8.34 -20.74 -14.61
C LEU A 228 9.49 -20.29 -13.70
N ALA A 229 9.22 -19.53 -12.64
CA ALA A 229 10.24 -19.13 -11.67
C ALA A 229 10.86 -20.35 -10.97
N VAL A 230 10.05 -21.33 -10.57
CA VAL A 230 10.54 -22.60 -9.99
C VAL A 230 11.31 -23.42 -11.02
N ALA A 231 10.84 -23.50 -12.26
CA ALA A 231 11.54 -24.23 -13.32
C ALA A 231 12.91 -23.61 -13.65
N ILE A 232 13.01 -22.28 -13.73
CA ILE A 232 14.27 -21.56 -13.91
C ILE A 232 15.20 -21.78 -12.72
N ALA A 233 14.65 -21.76 -11.50
CA ALA A 233 15.38 -22.07 -10.28
C ALA A 233 16.00 -23.48 -10.31
N VAL A 234 15.19 -24.50 -10.58
CA VAL A 234 15.64 -25.90 -10.62
C VAL A 234 16.60 -26.12 -11.78
N GLY A 235 16.27 -25.62 -12.98
CA GLY A 235 17.13 -25.73 -14.16
C GLY A 235 18.48 -25.03 -13.97
N GLY A 236 18.48 -23.86 -13.32
CA GLY A 236 19.71 -23.13 -12.98
C GLY A 236 20.59 -23.89 -11.99
N VAL A 237 20.00 -24.57 -11.01
CA VAL A 237 20.74 -25.41 -10.05
C VAL A 237 21.32 -26.65 -10.73
N VAL A 238 20.55 -27.33 -11.57
CA VAL A 238 21.02 -28.50 -12.33
C VAL A 238 22.13 -28.11 -13.29
N ALA A 239 21.98 -27.00 -14.01
CA ALA A 239 23.01 -26.48 -14.90
C ALA A 239 24.28 -26.06 -14.13
N ALA A 240 24.12 -25.39 -12.99
CA ALA A 240 25.25 -25.02 -12.13
C ALA A 240 26.01 -26.24 -11.60
N PHE A 241 25.28 -27.28 -11.20
CA PHE A 241 25.88 -28.52 -10.71
C PHE A 241 26.62 -29.29 -11.83
N TRP A 242 26.01 -29.39 -13.02
CA TRP A 242 26.56 -30.18 -14.13
C TRP A 242 27.70 -29.49 -14.89
N PHE A 243 27.60 -28.18 -15.12
CA PHE A 243 28.56 -27.48 -15.99
C PHE A 243 29.73 -26.85 -15.23
N LEU A 244 29.59 -26.62 -13.92
CA LEU A 244 30.54 -25.79 -13.19
C LEU A 244 31.28 -26.53 -12.07
N GLY A 245 31.05 -27.84 -11.91
CA GLY A 245 31.81 -28.71 -11.00
C GLY A 245 31.79 -28.29 -9.53
N GLY A 246 30.91 -27.34 -9.17
CA GLY A 246 30.90 -26.63 -7.90
C GLY A 246 29.58 -26.77 -7.17
N SER A 247 29.60 -26.42 -5.88
CA SER A 247 28.44 -26.52 -5.00
C SER A 247 27.32 -25.62 -5.51
N GLY A 248 26.17 -26.17 -5.92
CA GLY A 248 25.05 -25.42 -6.51
C GLY A 248 24.33 -24.45 -5.56
N TRP A 249 24.81 -24.31 -4.32
CA TRP A 249 24.23 -23.48 -3.26
C TRP A 249 24.06 -21.99 -3.59
N PRO A 250 25.02 -21.30 -4.25
CA PRO A 250 24.88 -19.88 -4.59
C PRO A 250 23.73 -19.59 -5.57
N VAL A 251 23.35 -20.57 -6.39
CA VAL A 251 22.20 -20.46 -7.31
C VAL A 251 20.92 -20.94 -6.64
N LEU A 252 21.01 -22.00 -5.82
CA LEU A 252 19.88 -22.60 -5.11
C LEU A 252 19.23 -21.63 -4.11
N ILE A 253 20.02 -20.87 -3.34
CA ILE A 253 19.46 -19.97 -2.31
C ILE A 253 18.62 -18.84 -2.92
N PRO A 254 19.10 -18.06 -3.91
CA PRO A 254 18.26 -17.08 -4.61
C PRO A 254 17.06 -17.74 -5.28
N ALA A 255 17.27 -18.87 -5.94
CA ALA A 255 16.22 -19.65 -6.59
C ALA A 255 15.07 -20.00 -5.62
N LEU A 256 15.40 -20.48 -4.41
CA LEU A 256 14.41 -20.79 -3.38
C LEU A 256 13.71 -19.54 -2.84
N VAL A 257 14.45 -18.45 -2.62
CA VAL A 257 13.86 -17.18 -2.17
C VAL A 257 12.89 -16.63 -3.22
N TRP A 258 13.27 -16.64 -4.50
CA TRP A 258 12.43 -16.15 -5.60
C TRP A 258 11.25 -17.06 -5.89
N GLY A 259 11.46 -18.37 -5.85
CA GLY A 259 10.37 -19.35 -5.89
C GLY A 259 9.36 -19.07 -4.78
N GLY A 260 9.84 -18.87 -3.55
CA GLY A 260 9.00 -18.51 -2.41
C GLY A 260 8.22 -17.21 -2.59
N VAL A 261 8.88 -16.13 -3.04
CA VAL A 261 8.23 -14.84 -3.30
C VAL A 261 7.20 -14.95 -4.43
N ALA A 262 7.53 -15.65 -5.52
CA ALA A 262 6.62 -15.84 -6.64
C ALA A 262 5.40 -16.68 -6.23
N VAL A 263 5.60 -17.74 -5.44
CA VAL A 263 4.51 -18.56 -4.88
C VAL A 263 3.65 -17.75 -3.92
N ALA A 264 4.24 -16.96 -3.01
CA ALA A 264 3.50 -16.11 -2.09
C ALA A 264 2.67 -15.04 -2.84
N TRP A 265 3.26 -14.39 -3.85
CA TRP A 265 2.56 -13.44 -4.70
C TRP A 265 1.43 -14.11 -5.49
N ALA A 266 1.67 -15.29 -6.07
CA ALA A 266 0.65 -16.04 -6.80
C ALA A 266 -0.49 -16.48 -5.87
N GLY A 267 -0.16 -16.89 -4.64
CA GLY A 267 -1.13 -17.18 -3.58
C GLY A 267 -2.01 -15.97 -3.28
N GLN A 268 -1.41 -14.81 -3.02
CA GLN A 268 -2.13 -13.57 -2.73
C GLN A 268 -3.05 -13.14 -3.89
N VAL A 269 -2.55 -13.22 -5.13
CA VAL A 269 -3.35 -12.87 -6.32
C VAL A 269 -4.50 -13.86 -6.51
N ARG A 270 -4.27 -15.15 -6.30
CA ARG A 270 -5.28 -16.20 -6.42
C ARG A 270 -6.36 -16.07 -5.34
N GLU A 271 -5.98 -15.79 -4.11
CA GLU A 271 -6.89 -15.52 -3.00
C GLU A 271 -7.75 -14.28 -3.28
N THR A 272 -7.12 -13.18 -3.70
CA THR A 272 -7.85 -11.96 -4.11
C THR A 272 -8.78 -12.24 -5.29
N TRP A 273 -8.36 -13.06 -6.25
CA TRP A 273 -9.19 -13.43 -7.40
C TRP A 273 -10.37 -14.32 -7.01
N HIS A 274 -10.17 -15.29 -6.12
CA HIS A 274 -11.23 -16.16 -5.62
C HIS A 274 -12.35 -15.36 -4.95
N TRP A 275 -12.00 -14.35 -4.15
CA TRP A 275 -12.99 -13.42 -3.61
C TRP A 275 -13.76 -12.70 -4.72
N GLY A 276 -13.08 -12.30 -5.81
CA GLY A 276 -13.70 -11.60 -6.93
C GLY A 276 -14.58 -12.45 -7.86
N GLN A 277 -14.64 -13.77 -7.65
CA GLN A 277 -15.50 -14.68 -8.44
C GLN A 277 -16.92 -14.83 -7.88
N GLY A 278 -17.15 -14.45 -6.64
CA GLY A 278 -18.48 -14.52 -6.03
C GLY A 278 -19.50 -13.60 -6.73
N ALA A 279 -20.78 -13.96 -6.67
CA ALA A 279 -21.85 -13.04 -7.06
C ALA A 279 -21.77 -11.77 -6.19
N LEU A 280 -22.09 -10.61 -6.78
CA LEU A 280 -22.17 -9.38 -6.01
C LEU A 280 -23.45 -9.38 -5.17
N THR A 281 -23.28 -9.42 -3.86
CA THR A 281 -24.36 -9.38 -2.88
C THR A 281 -24.51 -7.96 -2.36
N PRO A 282 -25.68 -7.32 -2.50
CA PRO A 282 -25.92 -5.97 -1.96
C PRO A 282 -26.06 -6.05 -0.44
N VAL A 283 -25.30 -5.21 0.28
CA VAL A 283 -25.36 -5.09 1.74
C VAL A 283 -25.72 -3.65 2.09
N TRP A 284 -26.69 -3.47 2.98
CA TRP A 284 -27.05 -2.13 3.46
C TRP A 284 -25.91 -1.54 4.29
N ALA A 285 -25.52 -0.31 3.95
CA ALA A 285 -24.39 0.38 4.57
C ALA A 285 -24.79 1.81 4.94
N ALA A 286 -24.39 2.25 6.13
CA ALA A 286 -24.57 3.60 6.63
C ALA A 286 -23.20 4.21 6.91
N LEU A 287 -22.99 5.43 6.41
CA LEU A 287 -21.79 6.20 6.69
C LEU A 287 -22.06 7.11 7.90
N PRO A 288 -21.09 7.26 8.83
CA PRO A 288 -21.19 8.24 9.91
C PRO A 288 -21.25 9.66 9.34
N ASP A 289 -20.45 9.91 8.30
CA ASP A 289 -20.39 11.18 7.59
C ASP A 289 -21.16 11.05 6.26
N ARG A 290 -21.95 12.07 5.91
CA ARG A 290 -22.66 12.12 4.61
C ARG A 290 -21.74 12.32 3.40
N HIS A 291 -20.42 12.22 3.58
CA HIS A 291 -19.41 12.49 2.58
C HIS A 291 -18.33 11.41 2.62
N VAL A 292 -17.94 10.94 1.43
CA VAL A 292 -16.89 9.94 1.24
C VAL A 292 -15.81 10.56 0.38
N TRP A 293 -14.58 10.61 0.89
CA TRP A 293 -13.46 11.12 0.12
C TRP A 293 -12.87 10.00 -0.76
N PRO A 294 -12.66 10.27 -2.06
CA PRO A 294 -11.96 9.35 -2.93
C PRO A 294 -10.57 9.05 -2.37
N GLY A 295 -10.19 7.78 -2.28
CA GLY A 295 -8.85 7.37 -1.90
C GLY A 295 -8.48 7.55 -0.42
N THR A 296 -9.38 8.03 0.44
CA THR A 296 -9.22 7.90 1.90
C THR A 296 -9.77 6.58 2.39
N VAL A 297 -9.46 6.25 3.64
CA VAL A 297 -10.15 5.17 4.34
C VAL A 297 -11.60 5.60 4.55
N VAL A 298 -12.53 4.79 4.05
CA VAL A 298 -13.97 5.00 4.21
C VAL A 298 -14.47 4.00 5.21
N THR A 299 -14.85 4.47 6.40
CA THR A 299 -15.40 3.63 7.45
C THR A 299 -16.89 3.85 7.58
N GLY A 300 -17.64 2.77 7.78
CA GLY A 300 -19.07 2.85 8.02
C GLY A 300 -19.60 1.65 8.77
N TRP A 301 -20.91 1.64 8.93
CA TRP A 301 -21.67 0.55 9.51
C TRP A 301 -22.38 -0.20 8.39
N LEU A 302 -22.54 -1.51 8.53
CA LEU A 302 -23.35 -2.30 7.64
C LEU A 302 -24.16 -3.33 8.42
N VAL A 303 -25.14 -3.95 7.78
CA VAL A 303 -25.93 -5.03 8.37
C VAL A 303 -25.61 -6.32 7.62
N LEU A 304 -24.89 -7.23 8.27
CA LEU A 304 -24.60 -8.58 7.75
C LEU A 304 -25.83 -9.47 7.94
N GLU A 305 -26.14 -10.34 6.99
CA GLU A 305 -27.13 -11.41 7.23
C GLU A 305 -26.59 -12.38 8.31
N PRO A 306 -27.42 -12.85 9.27
CA PRO A 306 -28.88 -12.72 9.41
C PRO A 306 -29.42 -11.46 10.14
N GLY A 307 -28.69 -10.34 10.19
CA GLY A 307 -29.11 -9.08 10.79
C GLY A 307 -28.11 -8.45 11.76
N TRP A 308 -26.86 -8.93 11.76
CA TRP A 308 -25.84 -8.48 12.70
C TRP A 308 -25.23 -7.15 12.25
N PRO A 309 -25.14 -6.14 13.14
CA PRO A 309 -24.41 -4.93 12.82
C PRO A 309 -22.92 -5.26 12.67
N GLY A 310 -22.34 -4.76 11.58
CA GLY A 310 -20.91 -4.81 11.29
C GLY A 310 -20.37 -3.41 11.05
N ARG A 311 -19.06 -3.27 11.19
CA ARG A 311 -18.30 -2.14 10.68
C ARG A 311 -17.57 -2.57 9.41
N PHE A 312 -17.41 -1.64 8.50
CA PHE A 312 -16.56 -1.85 7.34
C PHE A 312 -15.55 -0.73 7.22
N GLY A 313 -14.41 -1.02 6.59
CA GLY A 313 -13.45 -0.01 6.17
C GLY A 313 -12.90 -0.31 4.77
N ILE A 314 -12.90 0.70 3.90
CA ILE A 314 -12.35 0.63 2.55
C ILE A 314 -11.11 1.52 2.50
N GLU A 315 -9.91 0.96 2.52
CA GLU A 315 -8.67 1.74 2.66
C GLU A 315 -8.44 2.75 1.52
N HIS A 316 -8.88 2.41 0.31
CA HIS A 316 -8.68 3.22 -0.90
C HIS A 316 -9.96 3.19 -1.72
N CYS A 317 -11.03 3.82 -1.22
CA CYS A 317 -12.33 3.77 -1.87
C CYS A 317 -12.30 4.45 -3.24
N PRO A 318 -12.58 3.72 -4.34
CA PRO A 318 -12.77 4.30 -5.66
C PRO A 318 -13.95 5.27 -5.64
N PRO A 319 -13.90 6.35 -6.43
CA PRO A 319 -14.95 7.36 -6.44
C PRO A 319 -16.30 6.78 -6.87
N GLU A 320 -16.31 5.74 -7.72
CA GLU A 320 -17.54 5.07 -8.13
C GLU A 320 -18.22 4.35 -6.95
N ILE A 321 -17.44 3.62 -6.14
CA ILE A 321 -17.95 2.92 -4.95
C ILE A 321 -18.38 3.94 -3.88
N ALA A 322 -17.63 5.03 -3.73
CA ALA A 322 -17.98 6.14 -2.84
C ALA A 322 -19.32 6.79 -3.21
N ALA A 323 -19.55 7.04 -4.50
CA ALA A 323 -20.80 7.61 -5.00
C ALA A 323 -22.00 6.69 -4.69
N GLU A 324 -21.88 5.39 -4.98
CA GLU A 324 -22.92 4.40 -4.68
C GLU A 324 -23.24 4.34 -3.18
N LEU A 325 -22.22 4.39 -2.32
CA LEU A 325 -22.38 4.41 -0.87
C LEU A 325 -23.14 5.65 -0.37
N ILE A 326 -22.89 6.82 -0.97
CA ILE A 326 -23.55 8.08 -0.60
C ILE A 326 -25.01 8.09 -1.10
N GLU A 327 -25.22 7.73 -2.37
CA GLU A 327 -26.50 7.86 -3.05
C GLU A 327 -27.48 6.75 -2.65
N HIS A 328 -27.03 5.50 -2.71
CA HIS A 328 -27.90 4.33 -2.52
C HIS A 328 -27.77 3.69 -1.15
N ARG A 329 -26.79 4.09 -0.33
CA ARG A 329 -26.50 3.49 0.99
C ARG A 329 -26.31 1.98 0.92
N ARG A 330 -25.67 1.53 -0.16
CA ARG A 330 -25.43 0.11 -0.45
C ARG A 330 -23.96 -0.12 -0.73
N LEU A 331 -23.47 -1.23 -0.19
CA LEU A 331 -22.14 -1.75 -0.45
C LEU A 331 -22.30 -3.11 -1.14
N TRP A 332 -21.75 -3.26 -2.33
CA TRP A 332 -21.79 -4.53 -3.05
C TRP A 332 -20.55 -5.34 -2.71
N VAL A 333 -20.74 -6.46 -2.03
CA VAL A 333 -19.66 -7.36 -1.59
C VAL A 333 -19.61 -8.55 -2.53
N PHE A 334 -18.42 -8.96 -2.98
CA PHE A 334 -18.29 -10.19 -3.75
C PHE A 334 -18.42 -11.42 -2.85
N GLY A 335 -19.31 -12.33 -3.21
CA GLY A 335 -19.60 -13.55 -2.44
C GLY A 335 -20.52 -13.31 -1.24
N THR A 336 -20.51 -14.25 -0.29
CA THR A 336 -21.21 -14.09 0.99
C THR A 336 -20.41 -13.17 1.91
N PRO A 337 -21.03 -12.14 2.52
CA PRO A 337 -20.31 -11.19 3.35
C PRO A 337 -19.89 -11.85 4.67
N GLN A 338 -18.61 -12.17 4.81
CA GLN A 338 -18.02 -12.75 6.01
C GLN A 338 -17.16 -11.72 6.74
N VAL A 339 -17.01 -11.89 8.06
CA VAL A 339 -16.08 -11.07 8.86
C VAL A 339 -14.65 -11.31 8.36
N GLY A 340 -13.86 -10.24 8.23
CA GLY A 340 -12.49 -10.29 7.73
C GLY A 340 -12.30 -9.46 6.46
N ASP A 341 -11.28 -9.83 5.67
CA ASP A 341 -10.99 -9.17 4.39
C ASP A 341 -12.01 -9.59 3.33
N VAL A 342 -12.61 -8.60 2.65
CA VAL A 342 -13.56 -8.82 1.57
C VAL A 342 -13.22 -7.96 0.36
N LEU A 343 -13.75 -8.34 -0.80
CA LEU A 343 -13.75 -7.48 -1.98
C LEU A 343 -15.10 -6.81 -2.14
N VAL A 344 -15.07 -5.52 -2.47
CA VAL A 344 -16.25 -4.72 -2.82
C VAL A 344 -16.13 -4.22 -4.25
N GLY A 345 -17.26 -4.10 -4.94
CA GLY A 345 -17.32 -3.71 -6.35
C GLY A 345 -18.61 -2.96 -6.68
N LEU A 346 -18.91 -2.84 -7.97
CA LEU A 346 -20.20 -2.35 -8.45
C LEU A 346 -20.72 -3.27 -9.56
N PRO A 347 -22.03 -3.53 -9.61
CA PRO A 347 -22.62 -4.37 -10.65
C PRO A 347 -22.39 -3.75 -12.03
N GLY A 348 -21.91 -4.56 -12.98
CA GLY A 348 -21.62 -4.12 -14.35
C GLY A 348 -20.38 -3.26 -14.52
N GLN A 349 -19.71 -2.83 -13.44
CA GLN A 349 -18.50 -2.04 -13.51
C GLN A 349 -17.25 -2.87 -13.25
N GLY A 350 -16.16 -2.53 -13.94
CA GLY A 350 -14.89 -3.23 -13.78
C GLY A 350 -14.08 -2.82 -12.54
N CYS A 351 -14.59 -1.97 -11.66
CA CYS A 351 -13.86 -1.46 -10.50
C CYS A 351 -14.06 -2.34 -9.25
N TYR A 352 -13.01 -2.50 -8.47
CA TYR A 352 -13.08 -3.16 -7.17
C TYR A 352 -12.18 -2.50 -6.13
N ALA A 353 -12.49 -2.69 -4.86
CA ALA A 353 -11.66 -2.28 -3.73
C ALA A 353 -11.58 -3.39 -2.68
N LYS A 354 -10.46 -3.42 -1.95
CA LYS A 354 -10.33 -4.28 -0.77
C LYS A 354 -10.96 -3.54 0.40
N ALA A 355 -11.84 -4.22 1.12
CA ALA A 355 -12.44 -3.74 2.35
C ALA A 355 -12.20 -4.77 3.45
N TRP A 356 -12.32 -4.34 4.70
CA TRP A 356 -12.40 -5.24 5.85
C TRP A 356 -13.76 -5.07 6.51
N LEU A 357 -14.32 -6.18 7.00
CA LEU A 357 -15.55 -6.23 7.77
C LEU A 357 -15.21 -6.69 9.19
N SER A 358 -15.69 -5.98 10.21
CA SER A 358 -15.55 -6.38 11.60
C SER A 358 -16.93 -6.38 12.28
N PRO A 359 -17.17 -7.21 13.30
CA PRO A 359 -18.39 -7.10 14.10
C PRO A 359 -18.47 -5.72 14.76
N ALA A 360 -19.69 -5.16 14.86
CA ALA A 360 -19.97 -3.90 15.54
C ALA A 360 -19.98 -4.03 17.08
N GLY A 361 -20.19 -5.25 17.57
CA GLY A 361 -20.25 -5.56 18.99
C GLY A 361 -18.87 -5.49 19.63
N ARG A 362 -18.83 -5.06 20.90
CA ARG A 362 -17.69 -5.26 21.78
C ARG A 362 -17.26 -6.73 21.63
N ALA A 363 -15.98 -6.98 21.42
CA ALA A 363 -15.41 -8.30 21.62
C ALA A 363 -15.59 -8.65 23.11
N ALA A 364 -16.79 -9.07 23.48
CA ALA A 364 -17.05 -9.78 24.71
C ALA A 364 -16.73 -11.24 24.37
N ASP A 365 -15.68 -11.76 25.00
CA ASP A 365 -15.48 -13.20 25.22
C ASP A 365 -14.74 -14.05 24.17
N LEU A 366 -14.11 -13.48 23.14
CA LEU A 366 -13.18 -14.26 22.29
C LEU A 366 -11.71 -14.23 22.75
N ASP A 367 -11.37 -13.42 23.77
CA ASP A 367 -10.06 -13.43 24.43
C ASP A 367 -10.11 -14.11 25.83
N ALA A 368 -11.22 -14.80 26.17
CA ALA A 368 -11.40 -15.49 27.45
C ALA A 368 -11.08 -17.01 27.40
N GLU A 369 -10.35 -17.47 26.38
CA GLU A 369 -9.59 -18.72 26.48
C GLU A 369 -8.15 -18.40 26.93
N GLU A 370 -8.02 -18.03 28.20
CA GLU A 370 -6.75 -18.22 28.91
C GLU A 370 -6.46 -19.73 28.98
N PRO A 371 -5.27 -20.18 28.56
CA PRO A 371 -4.90 -21.58 28.67
C PRO A 371 -4.62 -21.94 30.14
N GLY A 372 -5.53 -22.69 30.75
CA GLY A 372 -5.18 -23.68 31.77
C GLY A 372 -4.55 -23.14 33.06
N GLY A 373 -5.28 -22.29 33.78
CA GLY A 373 -5.08 -22.17 35.24
C GLY A 373 -5.55 -23.46 35.92
N LYS A 374 -4.62 -24.33 36.32
CA LYS A 374 -4.88 -25.46 37.23
C LYS A 374 -5.54 -24.95 38.51
N VAL A 375 -6.87 -25.08 38.61
CA VAL A 375 -7.57 -24.94 39.88
C VAL A 375 -7.32 -26.22 40.67
N ALA A 376 -6.51 -26.08 41.72
CA ALA A 376 -6.35 -27.10 42.75
C ALA A 376 -7.72 -27.39 43.38
N ALA A 377 -8.01 -28.68 43.50
CA ALA A 377 -9.14 -29.20 44.27
C ALA A 377 -9.01 -28.74 45.73
N GLY A 378 -9.89 -27.82 46.13
CA GLY A 378 -10.19 -27.54 47.52
C GLY A 378 -11.62 -28.00 47.79
N GLU A 379 -11.74 -29.16 48.41
CA GLU A 379 -12.96 -29.63 49.05
C GLU A 379 -13.53 -28.52 49.93
N LEU A 380 -14.83 -28.23 49.79
CA LEU A 380 -15.67 -27.86 50.92
C LEU A 380 -17.11 -28.23 50.59
N SER A 381 -17.55 -29.26 51.30
CA SER A 381 -18.91 -29.77 51.38
C SER A 381 -19.88 -28.76 52.01
N ALA A 382 -21.17 -29.05 51.77
CA ALA A 382 -22.36 -28.63 52.52
C ALA A 382 -22.91 -27.24 52.16
N THR A 383 -24.22 -26.99 51.97
CA THR A 383 -25.43 -27.78 52.24
C THR A 383 -26.59 -27.15 51.46
N ARG A 384 -27.39 -27.98 50.79
CA ARG A 384 -28.88 -28.01 50.84
C ARG A 384 -29.63 -26.67 51.07
N SER A 385 -30.33 -26.16 50.07
CA SER A 385 -31.79 -25.92 50.12
C SER A 385 -32.35 -25.53 48.75
N ARG A 386 -33.55 -26.04 48.47
CA ARG A 386 -34.39 -25.82 47.29
C ARG A 386 -35.69 -25.14 47.82
N PRO A 387 -36.67 -24.83 46.97
CA PRO A 387 -36.84 -23.63 46.14
C PRO A 387 -37.92 -22.66 46.69
N GLY A 388 -37.84 -21.38 46.32
CA GLY A 388 -38.92 -20.41 46.55
C GLY A 388 -39.66 -20.09 45.25
N ARG A 389 -40.86 -20.64 45.11
CA ARG A 389 -41.89 -20.32 44.11
C ARG A 389 -42.77 -19.19 44.67
N LEU A 390 -43.07 -18.16 43.87
CA LEU A 390 -44.22 -17.22 43.97
C LEU A 390 -44.11 -16.31 42.73
N GLU A 391 -44.88 -16.48 41.66
CA GLU A 391 -46.33 -16.34 41.47
C GLU A 391 -46.83 -14.89 41.57
N SER A 392 -47.37 -14.41 40.44
CA SER A 392 -48.37 -13.35 40.25
C SER A 392 -47.99 -11.87 40.49
N ALA A 393 -48.14 -11.04 39.44
CA ALA A 393 -49.18 -10.00 39.35
C ALA A 393 -48.92 -9.02 38.18
N ARG A 394 -49.69 -9.15 37.10
CA ARG A 394 -50.23 -8.02 36.30
C ARG A 394 -51.56 -7.60 36.97
N PRO A 395 -52.26 -6.50 36.59
CA PRO A 395 -51.91 -5.34 35.75
C PRO A 395 -52.35 -3.99 36.40
N GLY A 396 -52.03 -2.85 35.77
CA GLY A 396 -52.58 -1.54 36.18
C GLY A 396 -52.54 -0.47 35.08
N ARG A 397 -53.73 -0.16 34.54
CA ARG A 397 -54.08 0.96 33.64
C ARG A 397 -53.87 2.34 34.28
N THR A 398 -53.64 3.36 33.44
CA THR A 398 -54.29 4.71 33.34
C THR A 398 -53.34 5.60 32.51
N ALA A 399 -53.66 6.21 31.37
CA ALA A 399 -54.73 7.14 30.97
C ALA A 399 -54.72 8.48 31.75
N CYS A 400 -54.21 9.53 31.10
CA CYS A 400 -54.74 10.90 30.96
C CYS A 400 -53.63 11.95 30.83
N GLY A 401 -53.81 12.88 29.89
CA GLY A 401 -52.92 14.01 29.57
C GLY A 401 -53.06 14.39 28.11
#